data_AF-A0A916CA82-F1
#
_entry.id   AF-A0A916CA82-F1
#
_cell.length_a   1.000
_cell.length_b   1.000
_cell.length_c   1.000
_cell.angle_alpha   90.00
_cell.angle_beta   90.00
_cell.angle_gamma   90.00
#
_symmetry.space_group_name_H-M   'P 1'
#
loop_
_entity.id
_entity.type
_entity.pdbx_description
1 polymer ?
#
loop_
_entity_poly.entity_id
_entity_poly.type
_entity_poly.pdbx_seq_one_letter_code
_entity_poly.pdbx_strand_id
1 'polypeptide(L)' 'MPDCLEVTAFTSDGIVMGLKHKDHPTFGVQFHPESILTKHGKQLLKNFLSIKN' A
#
# COMPACT_ATOMS: atom_id res chain seq x y z
N MET A 1 -10.48 -12.79 -0.20
CA MET A 1 -10.35 -11.34 0.05
C MET A 1 -11.72 -10.70 -0.02
N PRO A 2 -12.02 -9.64 0.74
CA PRO A 2 -13.25 -8.88 0.56
C PRO A 2 -13.36 -8.33 -0.85
N ASP A 3 -14.56 -8.36 -1.44
CA ASP A 3 -14.79 -7.91 -2.81
C ASP A 3 -14.55 -6.41 -3.01
N CYS A 4 -14.56 -5.62 -1.94
CA CYS A 4 -14.28 -4.18 -1.98
C CYS A 4 -12.77 -3.85 -2.03
N LEU A 5 -11.89 -4.85 -1.91
CA LEU A 5 -10.44 -4.66 -1.90
C LEU A 5 -9.78 -5.25 -3.14
N GLU A 6 -8.75 -4.56 -3.61
CA GLU A 6 -7.85 -4.99 -4.68
C GLU A 6 -6.43 -5.13 -4.13
N VAL A 7 -5.72 -6.20 -4.52
CA VAL A 7 -4.33 -6.41 -4.13
C VAL A 7 -3.40 -5.61 -5.03
N THR A 8 -2.50 -4.84 -4.42
CA THR A 8 -1.60 -3.92 -5.14
C THR A 8 -0.13 -4.29 -5.03
N ALA A 9 0.23 -5.19 -4.11
CA ALA A 9 1.60 -5.67 -3.96
C ALA A 9 1.65 -7.09 -3.43
N PHE A 10 2.64 -7.85 -3.90
CA PHE A 10 2.95 -9.20 -3.45
C PHE A 10 4.45 -9.34 -3.19
N THR A 11 4.84 -10.29 -2.34
CA THR A 11 6.20 -10.84 -2.30
C THR A 11 6.42 -11.81 -3.47
N SER A 12 7.67 -12.24 -3.68
CA SER A 12 8.02 -13.21 -4.74
C SER A 12 7.40 -14.60 -4.53
N ASP A 13 7.06 -14.96 -3.30
CA ASP A 13 6.34 -16.17 -2.91
C ASP A 13 4.81 -15.98 -2.86
N GLY A 14 4.31 -14.82 -3.29
CA GLY A 14 2.87 -14.57 -3.47
C GLY A 14 2.12 -14.09 -2.22
N ILE A 15 2.82 -13.69 -1.16
CA ILE A 15 2.19 -13.10 0.03
C ILE A 15 1.71 -11.69 -0.29
N VAL A 16 0.47 -11.39 0.07
CA VAL A 16 -0.13 -10.06 -0.10
C VAL A 16 0.56 -9.05 0.82
N MET A 17 1.07 -7.96 0.24
CA MET A 17 1.80 -6.91 0.98
C MET A 17 1.14 -5.53 0.88
N GLY A 18 0.19 -5.35 -0.05
CA GLY A 18 -0.47 -4.07 -0.28
C GLY A 18 -1.90 -4.25 -0.78
N LEU A 19 -2.79 -3.37 -0.34
CA LEU A 19 -4.21 -3.37 -0.67
C LEU A 19 -4.70 -1.95 -0.99
N LYS A 20 -5.74 -1.84 -1.81
CA LYS A 20 -6.50 -0.62 -2.05
C LYS A 20 -8.00 -0.92 -2.01
N HIS A 21 -8.79 -0.01 -1.44
CA HIS A 21 -10.25 -0.03 -1.59
C HIS A 21 -10.66 0.43 -2.99
N LYS A 22 -11.58 -0.29 -3.63
CA LYS A 22 -12.00 0.00 -5.01
C LYS A 22 -12.60 1.41 -5.17
N ASP A 23 -13.47 1.78 -4.23
CA ASP A 23 -14.27 3.01 -4.32
C ASP A 23 -13.82 4.16 -3.40
N HIS A 24 -12.82 3.94 -2.54
CA HIS A 24 -12.38 4.91 -1.53
C HIS A 24 -10.87 5.10 -1.60
N PRO A 25 -10.34 6.29 -1.25
CA PRO A 25 -8.89 6.55 -1.21
C PRO A 25 -8.25 5.91 0.04
N THR A 26 -8.53 4.64 0.29
CA THR A 26 -8.04 3.86 1.43
C THR A 26 -7.04 2.81 0.95
N PHE A 27 -5.88 2.78 1.60
CA PHE A 27 -4.75 1.94 1.23
C PHE A 27 -4.19 1.26 2.48
N GLY A 28 -3.74 0.02 2.32
CA GLY A 28 -3.07 -0.75 3.36
C GLY A 28 -1.75 -1.32 2.87
N VAL A 29 -0.74 -1.33 3.73
CA VAL A 29 0.55 -2.00 3.49
C VAL A 29 0.91 -2.85 4.71
N GLN A 30 1.50 -4.02 4.49
CA GLN A 30 1.88 -4.95 5.57
C GLN A 30 3.22 -4.59 6.24
N PHE A 31 4.02 -3.75 5.59
CA PHE A 31 5.32 -3.29 6.04
C PHE A 31 5.26 -1.85 6.57
N HIS A 32 6.37 -1.39 7.15
CA HIS A 32 6.51 -0.07 7.74
C HIS A 32 7.18 0.92 6.75
N PRO A 33 6.40 1.69 5.94
CA PRO A 33 6.97 2.68 5.01
C PRO A 33 7.70 3.84 5.69
N GLU A 34 7.48 4.03 7.00
CA GLU A 34 8.17 5.01 7.84
C GLU A 34 9.58 4.56 8.26
N SER A 35 9.88 3.26 8.21
CA SER A 35 11.16 2.71 8.64
C SER A 35 12.31 3.14 7.72
N ILE A 36 13.47 3.46 8.31
CA ILE A 36 14.69 3.87 7.58
C ILE A 36 15.19 2.80 6.60
N LEU A 37 14.88 1.52 6.86
CA LEU A 37 15.28 0.39 6.02
C LEU A 37 14.35 0.19 4.81
N THR A 38 13.19 0.85 4.77
CA THR A 38 12.28 0.76 3.63
C THR A 38 12.76 1.70 2.54
N LYS A 39 13.55 1.19 1.59
CA LYS A 39 14.23 1.96 0.52
C LYS A 39 13.32 2.98 -0.19
N HIS A 40 12.05 2.64 -0.42
CA HIS A 40 11.07 3.50 -1.11
C HIS A 40 9.97 4.05 -0.19
N GLY A 41 10.13 3.90 1.13
CA GLY A 41 9.12 4.25 2.13
C GLY A 41 8.71 5.73 2.11
N LYS A 42 9.70 6.63 2.08
CA LYS A 42 9.45 8.09 1.95
C LYS A 42 8.70 8.45 0.67
N GLN A 43 8.97 7.78 -0.44
CA GLN A 43 8.26 8.02 -1.70
C GLN A 43 6.81 7.53 -1.62
N LEU A 44 6.57 6.37 -1.01
CA LEU A 44 5.21 5.86 -0.79
C LEU A 44 4.38 6.82 0.07
N LEU A 45 4.96 7.34 1.16
CA LEU A 45 4.30 8.34 2.01
C LEU A 45 4.00 9.63 1.23
N LYS A 46 4.94 10.12 0.40
CA LYS A 46 4.70 11.28 -0.47
C LYS A 46 3.57 11.04 -1.45
N ASN A 47 3.51 9.85 -2.06
CA ASN A 47 2.43 9.49 -2.97
C ASN A 47 1.08 9.49 -2.22
N PHE A 48 1.02 8.89 -1.04
CA PHE A 48 -0.20 8.86 -0.21
C PHE A 48 -0.69 10.28 0.13
N LEU A 49 0.21 11.17 0.54
CA LEU A 49 -0.13 12.57 0.84
C LEU A 49 -0.56 13.38 -0.39
N SER A 50 -0.23 12.92 -1.60
CA SER A 50 -0.63 13.59 -2.85
C SER A 50 -2.01 13.17 -3.37
N ILE A 51 -2.64 12.18 -2.73
CA ILE A 51 -3.98 11.73 -3.09
C ILE A 51 -4.96 12.83 -2.73
N LYS A 52 -5.68 13.35 -3.72
CA LYS A 52 -6.75 14.31 -3.52
C LYS A 52 -8.01 13.56 -3.09
N ASN A 53 -8.68 14.08 -2.08
CA ASN A 53 -10.02 13.65 -1.69
C ASN A 53 -11.06 14.12 -2.71
#